data_AF-A0A665WQC8-F1
#
_entry.id   AF-A0A665WQC8-F1
#
_cell.length_a   1.000
_cell.length_b   1.000
_cell.length_c   1.000
_cell.angle_alpha   90.00
_cell.angle_beta   90.00
_cell.angle_gamma   90.00
#
_symmetry.space_group_name_H-M   'P 1'
#
loop_
_entity.id
_entity.type
_entity.pdbx_description
1 polymer ?
#
loop_
_entity_poly.entity_id
_entity_poly.type
_entity_poly.pdbx_seq_one_letter_code
_entity_poly.pdbx_strand_id
1 'polypeptide(L)'
;IHLDQVLVEFTCKNPRPSLPTEWALCGEREDRMEVLKASTFALVIAPGDGQLVASAGCGMRLFEALEVGAIPVMLGDHSRLPYHQFIRWSEAVIIVPKPRVTELHFLLRSLSDNDMLAMRRQGRFLWETYFSTSENVISTILASIRTSIQVPAAPIKEEPAHEIPHKAGKLAGTDANLADNGDLDLGPVETEPPYASPCFLRNFTYTAADTYRAWNRAPGPFHLFPHTPLDPVLPSEAKFLGSGTGFRPIGGGTGGSGKEFQAALGGNVPREQFTVVMLTYEREEVLMNSLERLNGLPYLNKVVVVWNSPKPPSDDLLWPDIGLPIVVVRTEKNSLNNRFLPWDAVETEAILSIDDDAHLRHDEIMFGFRVWREARDRIVGFPGRYHAWDVNHQSWLYNSNYSCELSMVLTGAAFFHKYYAYLYSYVMPQAIRDMVDEYINCEDIAMNFLVSHITRKPPIKVTSRWTFRCPGCPQALSHDDSHFHERHKCINFFVKVYGYMPLLYTQFRVDSVLFKTRLPHDKTKCFKFI
;
A
#
# COMPACT_ATOMS: atom_id res chain seq x y z
N ILE A 1 35.62 18.52 0.29
CA ILE A 1 35.40 18.63 -1.17
C ILE A 1 35.56 17.23 -1.73
N HIS A 2 34.46 16.52 -1.99
CA HIS A 2 34.56 15.25 -2.72
C HIS A 2 34.91 15.58 -4.17
N LEU A 3 35.96 14.95 -4.69
CA LEU A 3 36.33 15.04 -6.10
C LEU A 3 35.40 14.13 -6.89
N ASP A 4 34.76 14.67 -7.93
CA ASP A 4 33.98 13.86 -8.87
C ASP A 4 34.95 12.97 -9.66
N GLN A 5 34.72 11.65 -9.62
CA GLN A 5 35.56 10.67 -10.30
C GLN A 5 34.86 10.17 -11.56
N VAL A 6 35.59 10.10 -12.66
CA VAL A 6 35.09 9.57 -13.94
C VAL A 6 36.05 8.48 -14.40
N LEU A 7 35.52 7.27 -14.59
CA LEU A 7 36.25 6.16 -15.16
C LEU A 7 35.83 5.95 -16.61
N VAL A 8 36.78 6.04 -17.54
CA VAL A 8 36.56 5.69 -18.95
C VAL A 8 37.70 4.78 -19.41
N GLU A 9 37.36 3.54 -19.76
CA GLU A 9 38.31 2.57 -20.28
C GLU A 9 38.16 2.47 -21.81
N PHE A 10 39.18 2.93 -22.54
CA PHE A 10 39.20 2.89 -24.00
C PHE A 10 39.91 1.65 -24.57
N THR A 11 40.60 0.89 -23.72
CA THR A 11 41.37 -0.30 -24.10
C THR A 11 40.79 -1.54 -23.44
N CYS A 12 40.29 -2.47 -24.25
CA CYS A 12 39.54 -3.61 -23.75
C CYS A 12 40.46 -4.82 -23.52
N LYS A 13 40.54 -5.33 -22.27
CA LYS A 13 41.08 -6.67 -22.02
C LYS A 13 39.97 -7.69 -22.35
N ASN A 14 40.25 -8.62 -23.27
CA ASN A 14 39.31 -9.64 -23.76
C ASN A 14 37.97 -9.08 -24.29
N PRO A 15 37.96 -8.33 -25.41
CA PRO A 15 36.73 -7.79 -25.97
C PRO A 15 35.79 -8.91 -26.42
N ARG A 16 34.53 -8.86 -25.99
CA ARG A 16 33.47 -9.64 -26.67
C ARG A 16 33.19 -9.03 -28.04
N PRO A 17 32.83 -9.83 -29.07
CA PRO A 17 32.52 -9.32 -30.39
C PRO A 17 31.40 -8.27 -30.32
N SER A 18 31.70 -7.04 -30.73
CA SER A 18 30.71 -5.97 -30.89
C SER A 18 30.61 -5.57 -32.35
N LEU A 19 29.53 -4.89 -32.71
CA LEU A 19 29.42 -4.26 -34.02
C LEU A 19 30.57 -3.24 -34.18
N PRO A 20 31.10 -3.02 -35.41
CA PRO A 20 32.23 -2.11 -35.64
C PRO A 20 31.97 -0.67 -35.17
N THR A 21 30.70 -0.28 -35.10
CA THR A 21 30.23 1.05 -34.67
C THR A 21 29.88 1.10 -33.19
N GLU A 22 30.19 0.06 -32.40
CA GLU A 22 29.86 -0.07 -30.99
C GLU A 22 31.09 -0.28 -30.13
N TRP A 23 31.03 0.25 -28.90
CA TRP A 23 32.07 -0.01 -27.91
C TRP A 23 31.94 -1.44 -27.41
N ALA A 24 33.05 -2.18 -27.44
CA ALA A 24 33.12 -3.54 -26.94
C ALA A 24 32.77 -3.63 -25.45
N LEU A 25 32.18 -4.76 -25.04
CA LEU A 25 32.01 -5.10 -23.63
C LEU A 25 33.32 -5.69 -23.11
N CYS A 26 33.94 -5.00 -22.17
CA CYS A 26 35.25 -5.36 -21.60
C CYS A 26 35.09 -6.19 -20.32
N GLY A 27 36.02 -7.12 -20.13
CA GLY A 27 36.10 -7.97 -18.94
C GLY A 27 34.93 -8.94 -18.77
N GLU A 28 34.93 -9.63 -17.64
CA GLU A 28 33.82 -10.48 -17.25
C GLU A 28 32.69 -9.65 -16.63
N ARG A 29 31.50 -10.25 -16.54
CA ARG A 29 30.34 -9.57 -15.94
C ARG A 29 30.62 -9.14 -14.50
N GLU A 30 31.31 -9.97 -13.73
CA GLU A 30 31.61 -9.73 -12.31
C GLU A 30 32.42 -8.44 -12.12
N ASP A 31 33.48 -8.25 -12.91
CA ASP A 31 34.32 -7.04 -12.88
C ASP A 31 33.49 -5.78 -13.17
N ARG A 32 32.62 -5.85 -14.20
CA ARG A 32 31.74 -4.73 -14.57
C ARG A 32 30.73 -4.41 -13.47
N MET A 33 30.16 -5.44 -12.84
CA MET A 33 29.20 -5.28 -11.73
C MET A 33 29.85 -4.58 -10.54
N GLU A 34 31.11 -4.89 -10.21
CA GLU A 34 31.82 -4.27 -9.10
C GLU A 34 31.99 -2.75 -9.33
N VAL A 35 32.42 -2.36 -10.53
CA VAL A 35 32.54 -0.95 -10.93
C VAL A 35 31.18 -0.24 -10.91
N LEU A 36 30.15 -0.86 -11.48
CA LEU A 36 28.83 -0.25 -11.58
C LEU A 36 28.15 -0.09 -10.20
N LYS A 37 28.36 -1.01 -9.25
CA LYS A 37 27.83 -0.88 -7.88
C LYS A 37 28.38 0.35 -7.15
N ALA A 38 29.62 0.75 -7.44
CA ALA A 38 30.24 1.96 -6.90
C ALA A 38 29.86 3.23 -7.68
N SER A 39 29.19 3.09 -8.82
CA SER A 39 28.90 4.20 -9.74
C SER A 39 27.50 4.78 -9.53
N THR A 40 27.38 6.11 -9.60
CA THR A 40 26.07 6.78 -9.60
C THR A 40 25.44 6.77 -11.00
N PHE A 41 26.26 6.99 -12.02
CA PHE A 41 25.85 7.02 -13.43
C PHE A 41 26.62 5.97 -14.22
N ALA A 42 25.95 5.37 -15.21
CA ALA A 42 26.56 4.41 -16.13
C ALA A 42 26.43 4.91 -17.57
N LEU A 43 27.55 5.16 -18.23
CA LEU A 43 27.56 5.67 -19.60
C LEU A 43 27.21 4.54 -20.60
N VAL A 44 26.17 4.75 -21.40
CA VAL A 44 25.72 3.85 -22.45
C VAL A 44 25.77 4.59 -23.78
N ILE A 45 26.58 4.11 -24.72
CA ILE A 45 26.79 4.79 -26.00
C ILE A 45 25.97 4.09 -27.07
N ALA A 46 25.07 4.84 -27.70
CA ALA A 46 24.29 4.36 -28.83
C ALA A 46 25.19 4.02 -30.03
N PRO A 47 24.85 2.99 -30.83
CA PRO A 47 25.63 2.60 -32.02
C PRO A 47 25.94 3.80 -32.92
N GLY A 48 27.11 3.79 -33.58
CA GLY A 48 27.48 4.83 -34.55
C GLY A 48 26.62 4.84 -35.80
N ASP A 49 26.07 3.70 -36.19
CA ASP A 49 25.16 3.57 -37.33
C ASP A 49 23.75 4.09 -36.97
N GLY A 50 23.30 5.11 -37.70
CA GLY A 50 21.98 5.73 -37.52
C GLY A 50 20.80 4.84 -37.96
N GLN A 51 21.05 3.73 -38.68
CA GLN A 51 20.02 2.74 -39.01
C GLN A 51 19.80 1.71 -37.89
N LEU A 52 20.76 1.56 -36.99
CA LEU A 52 20.68 0.63 -35.86
C LEU A 52 19.88 1.23 -34.70
N VAL A 53 18.65 0.74 -34.56
CA VAL A 53 17.70 1.21 -33.55
C VAL A 53 17.94 0.55 -32.17
N ALA A 54 18.52 -0.64 -32.15
CA ALA A 54 18.85 -1.37 -30.92
C ALA A 54 20.11 -2.22 -31.14
N SER A 55 20.89 -2.43 -30.08
CA SER A 55 22.03 -3.33 -30.10
C SER A 55 22.18 -4.15 -28.83
N ALA A 56 22.78 -5.34 -28.98
CA ALA A 56 23.03 -6.24 -27.87
C ALA A 56 23.98 -5.60 -26.83
N GLY A 57 25.04 -4.91 -27.28
CA GLY A 57 25.99 -4.25 -26.39
C GLY A 57 25.36 -3.11 -25.58
N CYS A 58 24.56 -2.27 -26.24
CA CYS A 58 23.81 -1.18 -25.60
C CYS A 58 22.79 -1.73 -24.59
N GLY A 59 22.05 -2.78 -24.98
CA GLY A 59 21.07 -3.44 -24.12
C GLY A 59 21.71 -4.05 -22.86
N MET A 60 22.84 -4.75 -23.01
CA MET A 60 23.56 -5.34 -21.88
C MET A 60 23.99 -4.26 -20.87
N ARG A 61 24.61 -3.16 -21.31
CA ARG A 61 25.04 -2.08 -20.39
C ARG A 61 23.86 -1.40 -19.70
N LEU A 62 22.77 -1.18 -20.43
CA LEU A 62 21.55 -0.63 -19.86
C LEU A 62 21.04 -1.52 -18.72
N PHE A 63 20.88 -2.82 -18.97
CA PHE A 63 20.36 -3.75 -17.99
C PHE A 63 21.29 -3.95 -16.80
N GLU A 64 22.60 -4.06 -17.05
CA GLU A 64 23.64 -4.12 -16.01
C GLU A 64 23.62 -2.89 -15.09
N ALA A 65 23.40 -1.69 -15.63
CA ALA A 65 23.27 -0.47 -14.85
C ALA A 65 21.98 -0.45 -14.01
N LEU A 66 20.84 -0.87 -14.57
CA LEU A 66 19.57 -0.92 -13.85
C LEU A 66 19.61 -1.96 -12.71
N GLU A 67 20.25 -3.11 -12.93
CA GLU A 67 20.39 -4.21 -11.96
C GLU A 67 21.08 -3.75 -10.67
N VAL A 68 22.17 -3.00 -10.79
CA VAL A 68 22.93 -2.47 -9.65
C VAL A 68 22.40 -1.13 -9.14
N GLY A 69 21.36 -0.59 -9.79
CA GLY A 69 20.73 0.68 -9.46
C GLY A 69 21.58 1.91 -9.81
N ALA A 70 22.48 1.83 -10.79
CA ALA A 70 23.14 3.00 -11.37
C ALA A 70 22.23 3.65 -12.43
N ILE A 71 22.24 4.99 -12.53
CA ILE A 71 21.41 5.71 -13.50
C ILE A 71 22.05 5.63 -14.89
N PRO A 72 21.41 5.00 -15.89
CA PRO A 72 21.97 4.94 -17.22
C PRO A 72 21.96 6.32 -17.89
N VAL A 73 23.06 6.68 -18.52
CA VAL A 73 23.24 7.89 -19.32
C VAL A 73 23.46 7.47 -20.77
N MET A 74 22.41 7.58 -21.57
CA MET A 74 22.43 7.22 -23.00
C MET A 74 23.00 8.37 -23.83
N LEU A 75 24.10 8.14 -24.55
CA LEU A 75 24.67 9.08 -25.52
C LEU A 75 24.20 8.73 -26.94
N GLY A 76 23.33 9.58 -27.49
CA GLY A 76 22.69 9.39 -28.80
C GLY A 76 21.16 9.29 -28.67
N ASP A 77 20.46 9.76 -29.69
CA ASP A 77 19.02 9.97 -29.72
C ASP A 77 18.27 9.00 -30.66
N HIS A 78 19.00 8.24 -31.49
CA HIS A 78 18.42 7.32 -32.47
C HIS A 78 18.09 5.92 -31.92
N SER A 79 18.61 5.55 -30.74
CA SER A 79 18.32 4.25 -30.14
C SER A 79 16.95 4.21 -29.48
N ARG A 80 16.10 3.26 -29.87
CA ARG A 80 14.82 3.02 -29.19
C ARG A 80 15.02 2.00 -28.08
N LEU A 81 14.68 2.41 -26.86
CA LEU A 81 14.73 1.54 -25.70
C LEU A 81 13.58 0.51 -25.72
N PRO A 82 13.75 -0.65 -25.06
CA PRO A 82 12.73 -1.70 -25.01
C PRO A 82 11.39 -1.16 -24.54
N TYR A 83 10.31 -1.53 -25.25
CA TYR A 83 8.94 -1.11 -24.93
C TYR A 83 8.75 0.41 -24.78
N HIS A 84 9.53 1.24 -25.50
CA HIS A 84 9.44 2.71 -25.45
C HIS A 84 8.03 3.28 -25.66
N GLN A 85 7.13 2.53 -26.30
CA GLN A 85 5.72 2.92 -26.48
C GLN A 85 4.90 2.87 -25.18
N PHE A 86 5.36 2.14 -24.17
CA PHE A 86 4.66 1.95 -22.89
C PHE A 86 5.49 2.44 -21.69
N ILE A 87 6.81 2.21 -21.72
CA ILE A 87 7.74 2.59 -20.65
C ILE A 87 8.25 4.03 -20.87
N ARG A 88 8.13 4.87 -19.84
CA ARG A 88 8.71 6.21 -19.82
C ARG A 88 10.14 6.17 -19.32
N TRP A 89 11.05 5.90 -20.25
CA TRP A 89 12.47 5.84 -19.96
C TRP A 89 13.06 7.15 -19.40
N SER A 90 12.45 8.32 -19.66
CA SER A 90 12.90 9.59 -19.08
C SER A 90 12.79 9.65 -17.56
N GLU A 91 12.02 8.76 -16.91
CA GLU A 91 11.96 8.67 -15.44
C GLU A 91 13.09 7.80 -14.86
N ALA A 92 13.87 7.08 -15.67
CA ALA A 92 14.93 6.17 -15.21
C ALA A 92 16.30 6.38 -15.89
N VAL A 93 16.32 7.00 -17.08
CA VAL A 93 17.48 7.11 -17.96
C VAL A 93 17.63 8.55 -18.43
N ILE A 94 18.87 9.04 -18.46
CA ILE A 94 19.21 10.36 -18.98
C ILE A 94 19.66 10.18 -20.42
N ILE A 95 18.95 10.77 -21.38
CA ILE A 95 19.30 10.69 -22.81
C ILE A 95 19.92 12.02 -23.23
N VAL A 96 21.18 11.98 -23.70
CA VAL A 96 21.94 13.15 -24.12
C VAL A 96 22.38 12.98 -25.58
N PRO A 97 22.09 13.94 -26.48
CA PRO A 97 22.58 13.91 -27.85
C PRO A 97 24.11 13.88 -27.90
N LYS A 98 24.69 13.09 -28.83
CA LYS A 98 26.15 12.97 -29.00
C LYS A 98 26.88 14.33 -29.09
N PRO A 99 26.36 15.36 -29.81
CA PRO A 99 27.02 16.67 -29.87
C PRO A 99 27.15 17.41 -28.53
N ARG A 100 26.34 17.06 -27.52
CA ARG A 100 26.34 17.68 -26.19
C ARG A 100 27.19 16.93 -25.16
N VAL A 101 28.00 15.96 -25.59
CA VAL A 101 28.83 15.15 -24.68
C VAL A 101 29.77 16.00 -23.81
N THR A 102 30.24 17.15 -24.32
CA THR A 102 31.11 18.09 -23.58
C THR A 102 30.40 18.75 -22.40
N GLU A 103 29.06 18.82 -22.42
CA GLU A 103 28.25 19.39 -21.35
C GLU A 103 27.89 18.34 -20.27
N LEU A 104 28.21 17.06 -20.49
CA LEU A 104 27.69 15.96 -19.69
C LEU A 104 27.99 16.12 -18.19
N HIS A 105 29.20 16.54 -17.84
CA HIS A 105 29.57 16.77 -16.44
C HIS A 105 28.64 17.80 -15.77
N PHE A 106 28.37 18.92 -16.44
CA PHE A 106 27.50 19.96 -15.91
C PHE A 106 26.05 19.51 -15.80
N LEU A 107 25.56 18.74 -16.80
CA LEU A 107 24.21 18.19 -16.78
C LEU A 107 24.01 17.23 -15.61
N LEU A 108 24.91 16.27 -15.42
CA LEU A 108 24.78 15.29 -14.35
C LEU A 108 24.90 15.93 -12.96
N ARG A 109 25.78 16.94 -12.80
CA ARG A 109 25.94 17.69 -11.55
C ARG A 109 24.74 18.57 -11.20
N SER A 110 23.92 18.93 -12.18
CA SER A 110 22.70 19.73 -11.96
C SER A 110 21.54 18.93 -11.36
N LEU A 111 21.64 17.60 -11.35
CA LEU A 111 20.60 16.73 -10.80
C LEU A 111 20.64 16.76 -9.27
N SER A 112 19.47 16.93 -8.66
CA SER A 112 19.35 16.87 -7.21
C SER A 112 19.40 15.42 -6.71
N ASP A 113 19.75 15.23 -5.44
CA ASP A 113 19.72 13.92 -4.79
C ASP A 113 18.32 13.29 -4.86
N ASN A 114 17.26 14.10 -4.77
CA ASN A 114 15.88 13.65 -4.88
C ASN A 114 15.57 13.07 -6.27
N ASP A 115 16.03 13.75 -7.33
CA ASP A 115 15.85 13.29 -8.71
C ASP A 115 16.65 12.02 -8.96
N MET A 116 17.89 11.98 -8.50
CA MET A 116 18.73 10.78 -8.60
C MET A 116 18.09 9.58 -7.90
N LEU A 117 17.61 9.75 -6.66
CA LEU A 117 16.93 8.68 -5.93
C LEU A 117 15.63 8.24 -6.62
N ALA A 118 14.87 9.17 -7.20
CA ALA A 118 13.67 8.86 -7.97
C ALA A 118 14.01 8.05 -9.22
N MET A 119 15.05 8.43 -9.96
CA MET A 119 15.52 7.71 -11.15
C MET A 119 16.03 6.32 -10.82
N ARG A 120 16.84 6.17 -9.76
CA ARG A 120 17.33 4.87 -9.29
C ARG A 120 16.18 3.94 -8.90
N ARG A 121 15.18 4.46 -8.18
CA ARG A 121 13.98 3.69 -7.80
C ARG A 121 13.18 3.27 -9.03
N GLN A 122 12.98 4.16 -9.99
CA GLN A 122 12.27 3.83 -11.23
C GLN A 122 13.06 2.78 -12.01
N GLY A 123 14.38 2.93 -12.14
CA GLY A 123 15.23 1.97 -12.81
C GLY A 123 15.17 0.58 -12.18
N ARG A 124 15.21 0.50 -10.85
CA ARG A 124 15.01 -0.74 -10.10
C ARG A 124 13.64 -1.36 -10.34
N PHE A 125 12.56 -0.57 -10.30
CA PHE A 125 11.21 -1.04 -10.63
C PHE A 125 11.17 -1.65 -12.05
N LEU A 126 11.72 -0.95 -13.04
CA LEU A 126 11.75 -1.44 -14.43
C LEU A 126 12.53 -2.76 -14.54
N TRP A 127 13.69 -2.86 -13.88
CA TRP A 127 14.50 -4.06 -13.84
C TRP A 127 13.75 -5.24 -13.20
N GLU A 128 13.32 -5.07 -11.95
CA GLU A 128 12.66 -6.12 -11.17
C GLU A 128 11.37 -6.61 -11.83
N THR A 129 10.60 -5.70 -12.45
CA THR A 129 9.28 -5.98 -13.02
C THR A 129 9.36 -6.59 -14.42
N TYR A 130 10.29 -6.13 -15.27
CA TYR A 130 10.27 -6.46 -16.70
C TYR A 130 11.46 -7.29 -17.20
N PHE A 131 12.62 -7.20 -16.56
CA PHE A 131 13.89 -7.66 -17.16
C PHE A 131 14.73 -8.59 -16.29
N SER A 132 14.41 -8.72 -14.99
CA SER A 132 15.23 -9.42 -14.01
C SER A 132 15.33 -10.94 -14.18
N THR A 133 14.27 -11.58 -14.68
CA THR A 133 14.19 -13.03 -14.87
C THR A 133 13.60 -13.39 -16.23
N SER A 134 13.83 -14.60 -16.71
CA SER A 134 13.22 -15.11 -17.95
C SER A 134 11.70 -15.12 -17.89
N GLU A 135 11.13 -15.44 -16.73
CA GLU A 135 9.68 -15.39 -16.49
C GLU A 135 9.12 -13.97 -16.63
N ASN A 136 9.80 -12.98 -16.06
CA ASN A 136 9.42 -11.57 -16.17
C ASN A 136 9.52 -11.09 -17.62
N VAL A 137 10.57 -11.49 -18.35
CA VAL A 137 10.73 -11.15 -19.77
C VAL A 137 9.58 -11.73 -20.60
N ILE A 138 9.23 -13.01 -20.42
CA ILE A 138 8.12 -13.66 -21.13
C ILE A 138 6.79 -12.97 -20.78
N SER A 139 6.54 -12.73 -19.49
CA SER A 139 5.34 -12.05 -19.02
C SER A 139 5.22 -10.63 -19.59
N THR A 140 6.34 -9.93 -19.73
CA THR A 140 6.40 -8.59 -20.34
C THR A 140 6.09 -8.62 -21.83
N ILE A 141 6.63 -9.61 -22.57
CA ILE A 141 6.32 -9.80 -23.99
C ILE A 141 4.81 -10.03 -24.14
N LEU A 142 4.23 -10.95 -23.36
CA LEU A 142 2.79 -11.24 -23.39
C LEU A 142 1.97 -10.00 -23.03
N ALA A 143 2.34 -9.28 -21.96
CA ALA A 143 1.69 -8.04 -21.57
C ALA A 143 1.77 -6.96 -22.66
N SER A 144 2.89 -6.87 -23.39
CA SER A 144 3.10 -5.89 -24.47
C SER A 144 2.17 -6.16 -25.65
N ILE A 145 2.03 -7.42 -26.07
CA ILE A 145 1.12 -7.84 -27.14
C ILE A 145 -0.31 -7.55 -26.69
N ARG A 146 -0.68 -8.04 -25.51
CA ARG A 146 -2.01 -7.88 -24.92
C ARG A 146 -2.43 -6.41 -24.82
N THR A 147 -1.53 -5.55 -24.36
CA THR A 147 -1.75 -4.09 -24.28
C THR A 147 -1.93 -3.47 -25.67
N SER A 148 -1.11 -3.89 -26.64
CA SER A 148 -1.18 -3.39 -28.03
C SER A 148 -2.52 -3.69 -28.70
N ILE A 149 -3.14 -4.84 -28.37
CA ILE A 149 -4.47 -5.24 -28.86
C ILE A 149 -5.60 -4.89 -27.88
N GLN A 150 -5.32 -4.08 -26.86
CA GLN A 150 -6.28 -3.59 -25.86
C GLN A 150 -7.00 -4.65 -25.03
N VAL A 151 -6.46 -5.87 -24.95
CA VAL A 151 -7.03 -6.95 -24.12
C VAL A 151 -6.67 -6.70 -22.64
N PRO A 152 -7.63 -6.75 -21.70
CA PRO A 152 -7.33 -6.58 -20.28
C PRO A 152 -6.52 -7.75 -19.73
N ALA A 153 -5.78 -7.47 -18.67
CA ALA A 153 -5.08 -8.51 -17.91
C ALA A 153 -6.07 -9.50 -17.28
N ALA A 154 -5.57 -10.69 -16.96
CA ALA A 154 -6.34 -11.63 -16.16
C ALA A 154 -6.59 -11.02 -14.77
N PRO A 155 -7.82 -11.15 -14.22
CA PRO A 155 -8.09 -10.77 -12.85
C PRO A 155 -7.08 -11.38 -11.88
N ILE A 156 -6.62 -10.59 -10.92
CA ILE A 156 -5.81 -11.11 -9.84
C ILE A 156 -6.62 -12.12 -9.02
N LYS A 157 -5.97 -13.15 -8.51
CA LYS A 157 -6.64 -14.18 -7.71
C LYS A 157 -6.96 -13.65 -6.31
N GLU A 158 -8.03 -14.18 -5.75
CA GLU A 158 -8.43 -13.99 -4.36
C GLU A 158 -8.21 -15.29 -3.60
N GLU A 159 -8.02 -15.19 -2.28
CA GLU A 159 -7.88 -16.35 -1.42
C GLU A 159 -9.26 -16.85 -0.99
N PRO A 160 -9.57 -18.15 -1.15
CA PRO A 160 -10.86 -18.69 -0.79
C PRO A 160 -11.06 -18.71 0.73
N ALA A 161 -12.08 -18.02 1.21
CA ALA A 161 -12.47 -18.00 2.62
C ALA A 161 -13.18 -19.31 3.00
N HIS A 162 -12.42 -20.30 3.45
CA HIS A 162 -12.99 -21.55 3.96
C HIS A 162 -13.70 -21.30 5.30
N GLU A 163 -15.01 -21.16 5.24
CA GLU A 163 -15.82 -20.81 6.40
C GLU A 163 -15.93 -21.96 7.42
N ILE A 164 -15.76 -21.61 8.70
CA ILE A 164 -16.05 -22.48 9.83
C ILE A 164 -17.52 -22.26 10.24
N PRO A 165 -18.36 -23.31 10.21
CA PRO A 165 -19.74 -23.22 10.68
C PRO A 165 -19.78 -22.79 12.16
N HIS A 166 -20.66 -21.86 12.48
CA HIS A 166 -20.83 -21.35 13.84
C HIS A 166 -22.30 -21.05 14.15
N LYS A 167 -22.64 -20.99 15.44
CA LYS A 167 -24.01 -20.71 15.90
C LYS A 167 -24.09 -19.28 16.41
N ALA A 168 -24.91 -18.47 15.76
CA ALA A 168 -25.29 -17.16 16.27
C ALA A 168 -26.33 -17.30 17.38
N GLY A 169 -26.20 -16.49 18.42
CA GLY A 169 -27.13 -16.44 19.55
C GLY A 169 -27.23 -15.05 20.14
N LYS A 170 -28.38 -14.73 20.72
CA LYS A 170 -28.54 -13.52 21.56
C LYS A 170 -28.02 -13.82 22.96
N LEU A 171 -26.92 -13.20 23.35
CA LEU A 171 -26.48 -13.22 24.75
C LEU A 171 -27.52 -12.50 25.62
N ALA A 172 -27.93 -13.14 26.73
CA ALA A 172 -28.87 -12.55 27.69
C ALA A 172 -28.20 -11.36 28.40
N GLY A 173 -28.78 -10.17 28.30
CA GLY A 173 -28.20 -8.93 28.84
C GLY A 173 -27.52 -8.02 27.81
N THR A 174 -27.64 -8.35 26.52
CA THR A 174 -27.28 -7.48 25.38
C THR A 174 -28.09 -6.19 25.44
N ASP A 175 -27.51 -5.16 26.06
CA ASP A 175 -28.09 -3.82 26.00
C ASP A 175 -27.88 -3.29 24.58
N ALA A 176 -28.97 -3.04 23.84
CA ALA A 176 -28.91 -2.44 22.51
C ALA A 176 -28.19 -1.06 22.51
N ASN A 177 -27.92 -0.51 23.70
CA ASN A 177 -27.21 0.73 23.96
C ASN A 177 -25.75 0.57 24.45
N LEU A 178 -25.13 -0.61 24.35
CA LEU A 178 -23.69 -0.79 24.70
C LEU A 178 -22.76 0.12 23.87
N ALA A 179 -23.19 0.48 22.66
CA ALA A 179 -22.63 1.60 21.94
C ALA A 179 -23.18 2.90 22.54
N ASP A 180 -22.48 3.48 23.52
CA ASP A 180 -22.71 4.85 23.99
C ASP A 180 -22.36 5.84 22.86
N ASN A 181 -23.18 5.84 21.81
CA ASN A 181 -23.14 6.83 20.74
C ASN A 181 -23.70 8.18 21.25
N GLY A 182 -24.39 8.18 22.40
CA GLY A 182 -25.30 9.24 22.81
C GLY A 182 -26.24 9.65 21.67
N ASP A 183 -26.68 10.93 21.66
CA ASP A 183 -27.48 11.49 20.56
C ASP A 183 -26.70 11.78 19.25
N LEU A 184 -25.60 11.07 18.96
CA LEU A 184 -24.84 11.29 17.71
C LEU A 184 -25.42 10.49 16.55
N ASP A 185 -25.86 11.20 15.52
CA ASP A 185 -26.10 10.59 14.21
C ASP A 185 -24.75 10.38 13.50
N LEU A 186 -24.31 9.12 13.45
CA LEU A 186 -23.06 8.70 12.81
C LEU A 186 -23.26 8.33 11.32
N GLY A 187 -24.50 8.38 10.84
CA GLY A 187 -24.96 7.89 9.55
C GLY A 187 -26.03 6.79 9.69
N PRO A 188 -26.67 6.40 8.58
CA PRO A 188 -27.67 5.34 8.61
C PRO A 188 -27.03 4.03 9.06
N VAL A 189 -27.61 3.41 10.08
CA VAL A 189 -27.46 1.97 10.31
C VAL A 189 -28.19 1.31 9.15
N GLU A 190 -27.46 0.61 8.31
CA GLU A 190 -28.02 0.06 7.07
C GLU A 190 -29.09 -1.00 7.44
N THR A 191 -30.35 -0.69 7.14
CA THR A 191 -31.46 -1.64 7.21
C THR A 191 -31.57 -2.50 5.94
N GLU A 192 -30.71 -2.23 4.97
CA GLU A 192 -30.57 -2.96 3.71
C GLU A 192 -29.45 -4.00 3.81
N PRO A 193 -29.48 -5.07 2.99
CA PRO A 193 -28.41 -6.06 2.97
C PRO A 193 -27.04 -5.42 2.66
N PRO A 194 -25.93 -6.03 3.11
CA PRO A 194 -24.58 -5.57 2.81
C PRO A 194 -24.37 -5.29 1.32
N TYR A 195 -23.78 -4.14 0.99
CA TYR A 195 -23.51 -3.69 -0.37
C TYR A 195 -22.05 -3.93 -0.73
N ALA A 196 -21.80 -4.83 -1.68
CA ALA A 196 -20.48 -5.06 -2.25
C ALA A 196 -20.02 -3.85 -3.07
N SER A 197 -18.73 -3.52 -2.98
CA SER A 197 -18.13 -2.48 -3.82
C SER A 197 -18.15 -2.91 -5.29
N PRO A 198 -18.47 -2.02 -6.23
CA PRO A 198 -18.42 -2.35 -7.66
C PRO A 198 -17.01 -2.77 -8.10
N CYS A 199 -16.89 -3.93 -8.72
CA CYS A 199 -15.62 -4.45 -9.23
C CYS A 199 -15.46 -4.20 -10.73
N PHE A 200 -14.22 -4.03 -11.19
CA PHE A 200 -13.81 -3.97 -12.59
C PHE A 200 -14.48 -2.87 -13.41
N LEU A 201 -14.81 -1.72 -12.80
CA LEU A 201 -15.52 -0.58 -13.40
C LEU A 201 -14.96 -0.07 -14.73
N ARG A 202 -13.68 -0.35 -15.03
CA ARG A 202 -12.97 0.12 -16.23
C ARG A 202 -12.32 -1.01 -17.03
N ASN A 203 -12.65 -2.28 -16.82
CA ASN A 203 -11.94 -3.41 -17.44
C ASN A 203 -11.71 -3.29 -18.97
N PHE A 204 -12.69 -2.83 -19.74
CA PHE A 204 -12.57 -2.68 -21.20
C PHE A 204 -11.89 -1.39 -21.65
N THR A 205 -11.78 -0.39 -20.77
CA THR A 205 -11.16 0.92 -21.08
C THR A 205 -9.85 1.14 -20.34
N TYR A 206 -9.51 0.30 -19.36
CA TYR A 206 -8.31 0.41 -18.52
C TYR A 206 -7.03 0.35 -19.36
N THR A 207 -7.00 -0.56 -20.34
CA THR A 207 -5.88 -0.74 -21.27
C THR A 207 -5.67 0.42 -22.23
N ALA A 208 -6.65 1.30 -22.41
CA ALA A 208 -6.56 2.51 -23.22
C ALA A 208 -6.39 3.79 -22.38
N ALA A 209 -7.05 3.85 -21.23
CA ALA A 209 -7.11 5.05 -20.39
C ALA A 209 -5.99 5.13 -19.34
N ASP A 210 -5.42 3.99 -18.92
CA ASP A 210 -4.45 3.92 -17.82
C ASP A 210 -3.17 3.15 -18.18
N THR A 211 -2.92 2.93 -19.48
CA THR A 211 -1.76 2.19 -20.00
C THR A 211 -0.45 2.73 -19.42
N TYR A 212 -0.32 4.06 -19.44
CA TYR A 212 0.87 4.75 -18.98
C TYR A 212 1.18 4.40 -17.52
N ARG A 213 0.18 4.47 -16.65
CA ARG A 213 0.36 4.19 -15.23
C ARG A 213 0.66 2.72 -14.99
N ALA A 214 -0.09 1.84 -15.64
CA ALA A 214 0.07 0.39 -15.48
C ALA A 214 1.48 -0.09 -15.84
N TRP A 215 2.14 0.55 -16.82
CA TRP A 215 3.51 0.20 -17.24
C TRP A 215 4.63 0.95 -16.51
N ASN A 216 4.31 1.98 -15.71
CA ASN A 216 5.33 2.83 -15.08
C ASN A 216 5.20 2.94 -13.56
N ARG A 217 4.23 2.21 -12.96
CA ARG A 217 4.01 2.13 -11.52
C ARG A 217 3.85 0.68 -11.09
N ALA A 218 4.32 0.36 -9.89
CA ALA A 218 4.13 -0.94 -9.29
C ALA A 218 2.63 -1.26 -9.12
N PRO A 219 2.21 -2.53 -9.33
CA PRO A 219 3.04 -3.72 -9.55
C PRO A 219 3.33 -4.05 -11.03
N GLY A 220 3.01 -3.15 -11.96
CA GLY A 220 3.09 -3.41 -13.39
C GLY A 220 1.76 -3.87 -14.01
N PRO A 221 1.74 -4.14 -15.32
CA PRO A 221 0.50 -4.32 -16.07
C PRO A 221 -0.05 -5.75 -16.01
N PHE A 222 0.54 -6.67 -15.24
CA PHE A 222 0.33 -8.11 -15.42
C PHE A 222 -1.06 -8.62 -15.02
N HIS A 223 -1.68 -7.98 -14.03
CA HIS A 223 -2.97 -8.38 -13.47
C HIS A 223 -3.98 -7.23 -13.46
N LEU A 224 -5.26 -7.58 -13.57
CA LEU A 224 -6.37 -6.66 -13.40
C LEU A 224 -6.87 -6.74 -11.96
N PHE A 225 -6.85 -5.61 -11.26
CA PHE A 225 -7.36 -5.51 -9.89
C PHE A 225 -8.86 -5.17 -9.91
N PRO A 226 -9.68 -5.71 -8.99
CA PRO A 226 -11.11 -5.38 -8.92
C PRO A 226 -11.37 -3.89 -8.73
N HIS A 227 -10.54 -3.24 -7.91
CA HIS A 227 -10.61 -1.82 -7.59
C HIS A 227 -9.21 -1.29 -7.28
N THR A 228 -8.95 0.00 -7.50
CA THR A 228 -7.68 0.64 -7.15
C THR A 228 -7.92 1.89 -6.31
N PRO A 229 -7.03 2.24 -5.36
CA PRO A 229 -7.19 3.46 -4.54
C PRO A 229 -6.94 4.75 -5.34
N LEU A 230 -6.82 4.61 -6.65
CA LEU A 230 -6.24 5.54 -7.60
C LEU A 230 -7.22 5.90 -8.71
N ASP A 231 -8.42 5.32 -8.65
CA ASP A 231 -9.51 5.59 -9.57
C ASP A 231 -10.00 7.04 -9.44
N PRO A 232 -10.42 7.67 -10.55
CA PRO A 232 -10.86 9.05 -10.55
C PRO A 232 -12.13 9.22 -9.72
N VAL A 233 -12.17 10.29 -8.96
CA VAL A 233 -13.27 10.62 -8.06
C VAL A 233 -14.18 11.65 -8.74
N LEU A 234 -15.50 11.51 -8.57
CA LEU A 234 -16.48 12.41 -9.20
C LEU A 234 -16.44 13.82 -8.58
N PRO A 235 -16.78 14.87 -9.34
CA PRO A 235 -16.89 16.22 -8.78
C PRO A 235 -18.05 16.30 -7.77
N SER A 236 -17.99 17.29 -6.89
CA SER A 236 -18.93 17.40 -5.77
C SER A 236 -20.39 17.58 -6.21
N GLU A 237 -20.66 18.16 -7.38
CA GLU A 237 -22.03 18.31 -7.91
C GLU A 237 -22.64 17.00 -8.44
N ALA A 238 -21.85 15.96 -8.69
CA ALA A 238 -22.33 14.70 -9.29
C ALA A 238 -23.47 14.06 -8.50
N LYS A 239 -23.46 14.22 -7.17
CA LYS A 239 -24.51 13.73 -6.25
C LYS A 239 -25.90 14.33 -6.48
N PHE A 240 -26.01 15.43 -7.23
CA PHE A 240 -27.28 16.11 -7.50
C PHE A 240 -27.75 15.98 -8.96
N LEU A 241 -26.88 15.52 -9.85
CA LEU A 241 -27.12 15.51 -11.30
C LEU A 241 -27.69 14.18 -11.83
N GLY A 242 -27.81 13.16 -10.98
CA GLY A 242 -28.40 11.88 -11.38
C GLY A 242 -28.64 10.95 -10.20
N SER A 243 -29.91 10.76 -9.83
CA SER A 243 -30.36 9.85 -8.76
C SER A 243 -29.97 8.38 -8.99
N GLY A 244 -29.50 8.00 -10.19
CA GLY A 244 -29.06 6.64 -10.51
C GLY A 244 -27.63 6.28 -10.05
N THR A 245 -26.87 7.24 -9.52
CA THR A 245 -25.47 7.01 -9.11
C THR A 245 -25.32 6.53 -7.67
N GLY A 246 -26.39 6.38 -6.89
CA GLY A 246 -26.33 5.82 -5.52
C GLY A 246 -25.74 6.76 -4.45
N PHE A 247 -25.51 8.04 -4.78
CA PHE A 247 -25.18 9.05 -3.77
C PHE A 247 -26.37 9.28 -2.83
N ARG A 248 -26.08 9.55 -1.56
CA ARG A 248 -27.07 10.00 -0.56
C ARG A 248 -26.79 11.46 -0.20
N PRO A 249 -27.17 12.43 -1.06
CA PRO A 249 -26.93 13.84 -0.78
C PRO A 249 -27.66 14.26 0.48
N ILE A 250 -26.99 15.10 1.26
CA ILE A 250 -27.52 15.68 2.49
C ILE A 250 -28.86 16.36 2.23
N GLY A 251 -29.91 15.98 2.96
CA GLY A 251 -31.25 16.53 2.79
C GLY A 251 -31.84 16.30 1.38
N GLY A 252 -31.35 15.34 0.60
CA GLY A 252 -31.73 15.23 -0.82
C GLY A 252 -31.22 16.40 -1.68
N GLY A 253 -30.30 17.20 -1.16
CA GLY A 253 -29.78 18.42 -1.80
C GLY A 253 -30.56 19.69 -1.50
N THR A 254 -31.55 19.66 -0.60
CA THR A 254 -32.33 20.85 -0.23
C THR A 254 -31.51 21.89 0.53
N GLY A 255 -30.52 21.45 1.31
CA GLY A 255 -29.57 22.29 2.03
C GLY A 255 -30.16 23.17 3.16
N GLY A 256 -29.36 23.42 4.19
CA GLY A 256 -29.58 24.49 5.16
C GLY A 256 -29.78 24.03 6.62
N SER A 257 -29.51 24.97 7.55
CA SER A 257 -29.63 24.88 9.02
C SER A 257 -28.51 24.20 9.83
N GLY A 258 -27.68 23.34 9.22
CA GLY A 258 -26.58 22.64 9.91
C GLY A 258 -26.95 21.36 10.65
N LYS A 259 -28.26 21.04 10.84
CA LYS A 259 -28.73 19.72 11.33
C LYS A 259 -28.37 18.59 10.36
N GLU A 260 -28.53 18.89 9.09
CA GLU A 260 -28.19 18.09 7.92
C GLU A 260 -26.72 17.61 7.86
N PHE A 261 -25.79 18.33 8.49
CA PHE A 261 -24.36 17.97 8.53
C PHE A 261 -24.07 16.77 9.45
N GLN A 262 -24.94 16.46 10.41
CA GLN A 262 -24.80 15.29 11.28
C GLN A 262 -25.22 14.00 10.55
N ALA A 263 -26.30 14.06 9.76
CA ALA A 263 -26.78 12.97 8.90
C ALA A 263 -25.95 12.77 7.61
N ALA A 264 -24.79 13.43 7.52
CA ALA A 264 -24.07 13.59 6.27
C ALA A 264 -23.35 12.32 5.82
N LEU A 265 -23.84 11.78 4.70
CA LEU A 265 -23.05 10.96 3.79
C LEU A 265 -22.26 11.85 2.83
N GLY A 266 -21.25 12.50 3.38
CA GLY A 266 -20.30 13.32 2.63
C GLY A 266 -19.21 12.46 2.01
N GLY A 267 -18.98 12.61 0.72
CA GLY A 267 -17.90 11.97 -0.03
C GLY A 267 -18.20 12.09 -1.52
N ASN A 268 -17.15 11.98 -2.32
CA ASN A 268 -17.25 12.13 -3.77
C ASN A 268 -17.35 10.78 -4.50
N VAL A 269 -17.62 9.70 -3.75
CA VAL A 269 -17.81 8.34 -4.25
C VAL A 269 -19.17 7.82 -3.75
N PRO A 270 -19.95 7.16 -4.61
CA PRO A 270 -21.29 6.68 -4.25
C PRO A 270 -21.26 5.45 -3.34
N ARG A 271 -22.28 5.34 -2.47
CA ARG A 271 -22.57 4.23 -1.52
C ARG A 271 -21.37 3.34 -1.16
N GLU A 272 -20.78 3.60 0.00
CA GLU A 272 -19.59 2.88 0.45
C GLU A 272 -19.80 2.23 1.82
N GLN A 273 -19.27 1.02 1.95
CA GLN A 273 -19.21 0.27 3.19
C GLN A 273 -17.78 -0.24 3.40
N PHE A 274 -17.48 -0.71 4.61
CA PHE A 274 -16.19 -1.32 4.94
C PHE A 274 -16.39 -2.69 5.57
N THR A 275 -15.39 -3.55 5.41
CA THR A 275 -15.33 -4.86 6.05
C THR A 275 -14.35 -4.79 7.22
N VAL A 276 -14.75 -5.32 8.37
CA VAL A 276 -13.85 -5.48 9.50
C VAL A 276 -13.13 -6.80 9.37
N VAL A 277 -11.80 -6.79 9.50
CA VAL A 277 -10.98 -8.01 9.55
C VAL A 277 -10.33 -8.10 10.92
N MET A 278 -10.70 -9.15 11.68
CA MET A 278 -10.14 -9.45 13.00
C MET A 278 -9.36 -10.75 12.93
N LEU A 279 -8.07 -10.71 13.26
CA LEU A 279 -7.28 -11.91 13.47
C LEU A 279 -7.32 -12.27 14.94
N THR A 280 -7.59 -13.55 15.23
CA THR A 280 -7.68 -14.04 16.61
C THR A 280 -6.88 -15.33 16.80
N TYR A 281 -6.31 -15.49 17.99
CA TYR A 281 -5.58 -16.68 18.41
C TYR A 281 -5.85 -16.96 19.89
N GLU A 282 -6.54 -18.07 20.18
CA GLU A 282 -6.80 -18.58 21.54
C GLU A 282 -7.41 -17.54 22.52
N ARG A 283 -8.27 -16.64 22.03
CA ARG A 283 -8.89 -15.52 22.79
C ARG A 283 -10.40 -15.38 22.56
N GLU A 284 -11.12 -16.50 22.63
CA GLU A 284 -12.54 -16.56 22.26
C GLU A 284 -13.41 -15.53 23.01
N GLU A 285 -13.26 -15.41 24.33
CA GLU A 285 -14.06 -14.46 25.14
C GLU A 285 -13.79 -13.00 24.76
N VAL A 286 -12.51 -12.64 24.55
CA VAL A 286 -12.12 -11.27 24.16
C VAL A 286 -12.67 -10.96 22.77
N LEU A 287 -12.57 -11.91 21.84
CA LEU A 287 -13.14 -11.81 20.50
C LEU A 287 -14.66 -11.58 20.56
N MET A 288 -15.41 -12.38 21.33
CA MET A 288 -16.88 -12.24 21.40
C MET A 288 -17.28 -10.87 21.94
N ASN A 289 -16.60 -10.37 22.97
CA ASN A 289 -16.81 -9.02 23.50
C ASN A 289 -16.49 -7.93 22.46
N SER A 290 -15.45 -8.12 21.65
CA SER A 290 -15.07 -7.20 20.58
C SER A 290 -16.05 -7.21 19.42
N LEU A 291 -16.60 -8.38 19.06
CA LEU A 291 -17.64 -8.52 18.04
C LEU A 291 -18.95 -7.88 18.47
N GLU A 292 -19.38 -8.10 19.72
CA GLU A 292 -20.62 -7.51 20.25
C GLU A 292 -20.62 -5.98 20.20
N ARG A 293 -19.44 -5.36 20.41
CA ARG A 293 -19.26 -3.90 20.30
C ARG A 293 -19.40 -3.35 18.89
N LEU A 294 -19.47 -4.17 17.85
CA LEU A 294 -19.75 -3.73 16.48
C LEU A 294 -21.24 -3.70 16.16
N ASN A 295 -22.10 -4.16 17.09
CA ASN A 295 -23.54 -4.16 16.90
C ASN A 295 -24.07 -2.75 16.63
N GLY A 296 -24.76 -2.57 15.51
CA GLY A 296 -25.30 -1.27 15.09
C GLY A 296 -24.24 -0.27 14.59
N LEU A 297 -23.02 -0.72 14.27
CA LEU A 297 -22.00 0.14 13.65
C LEU A 297 -22.42 0.56 12.22
N PRO A 298 -22.53 1.87 11.93
CA PRO A 298 -22.88 2.32 10.58
C PRO A 298 -21.86 1.91 9.52
N TYR A 299 -22.31 1.68 8.29
CA TYR A 299 -21.50 1.30 7.10
C TYR A 299 -20.68 0.02 7.22
N LEU A 300 -20.84 -0.74 8.30
CA LEU A 300 -20.28 -2.08 8.39
C LEU A 300 -20.97 -2.97 7.34
N ASN A 301 -20.18 -3.59 6.47
CA ASN A 301 -20.68 -4.56 5.49
C ASN A 301 -20.79 -5.95 6.12
N LYS A 302 -19.69 -6.43 6.69
CA LYS A 302 -19.57 -7.71 7.39
C LYS A 302 -18.30 -7.72 8.23
N VAL A 303 -18.18 -8.74 9.09
CA VAL A 303 -16.96 -9.01 9.85
C VAL A 303 -16.35 -10.32 9.36
N VAL A 304 -15.06 -10.28 9.01
CA VAL A 304 -14.26 -11.46 8.67
C VAL A 304 -13.34 -11.76 9.85
N VAL A 305 -13.60 -12.87 10.53
CA VAL A 305 -12.75 -13.35 11.61
C VAL A 305 -11.76 -14.36 11.05
N VAL A 306 -10.50 -13.97 11.02
CA VAL A 306 -9.38 -14.82 10.61
C VAL A 306 -8.97 -15.68 11.80
N TRP A 307 -9.41 -16.94 11.78
CA TRP A 307 -9.19 -17.88 12.86
C TRP A 307 -7.80 -18.50 12.77
N ASN A 308 -6.87 -17.99 13.58
CA ASN A 308 -5.46 -18.38 13.55
C ASN A 308 -5.13 -19.56 14.47
N SER A 309 -6.09 -20.01 15.28
CA SER A 309 -5.91 -21.15 16.18
C SER A 309 -6.00 -22.47 15.40
N PRO A 310 -5.12 -23.44 15.67
CA PRO A 310 -5.19 -24.77 15.05
C PRO A 310 -6.44 -25.57 15.51
N LYS A 311 -6.96 -25.25 16.70
CA LYS A 311 -8.20 -25.85 17.21
C LYS A 311 -9.39 -25.07 16.66
N PRO A 312 -10.49 -25.73 16.25
CA PRO A 312 -11.71 -25.02 15.88
C PRO A 312 -12.27 -24.24 17.09
N PRO A 313 -13.14 -23.25 16.86
CA PRO A 313 -13.89 -22.60 17.92
C PRO A 313 -14.66 -23.61 18.78
N SER A 314 -14.83 -23.32 20.07
CA SER A 314 -15.59 -24.21 20.97
C SER A 314 -17.04 -24.41 20.47
N ASP A 315 -17.57 -25.64 20.51
CA ASP A 315 -18.91 -25.98 19.97
C ASP A 315 -20.08 -25.28 20.70
N ASP A 316 -19.82 -24.88 21.95
CA ASP A 316 -20.68 -24.14 22.87
C ASP A 316 -20.50 -22.62 22.78
N LEU A 317 -19.56 -22.14 21.96
CA LEU A 317 -19.32 -20.72 21.73
C LEU A 317 -20.53 -20.10 20.99
N LEU A 318 -21.18 -19.15 21.64
CA LEU A 318 -22.30 -18.39 21.06
C LEU A 318 -21.76 -17.10 20.44
N TRP A 319 -21.89 -17.00 19.12
CA TRP A 319 -21.46 -15.82 18.38
C TRP A 319 -22.51 -14.71 18.49
N PRO A 320 -22.12 -13.45 18.72
CA PRO A 320 -23.08 -12.36 18.87
C PRO A 320 -23.83 -12.10 17.57
N ASP A 321 -25.15 -11.98 17.67
CA ASP A 321 -25.99 -11.53 16.57
C ASP A 321 -25.95 -9.99 16.47
N ILE A 322 -25.05 -9.49 15.61
CA ILE A 322 -24.87 -8.06 15.34
C ILE A 322 -25.74 -7.56 14.17
N GLY A 323 -26.65 -8.38 13.65
CA GLY A 323 -27.51 -8.05 12.50
C GLY A 323 -26.81 -8.04 11.13
N LEU A 324 -25.51 -8.36 11.07
CA LEU A 324 -24.70 -8.44 9.86
C LEU A 324 -23.92 -9.76 9.81
N PRO A 325 -23.50 -10.24 8.63
CA PRO A 325 -22.74 -11.49 8.52
C PRO A 325 -21.40 -11.43 9.28
N ILE A 326 -21.13 -12.48 10.06
CA ILE A 326 -19.82 -12.78 10.60
C ILE A 326 -19.30 -14.00 9.84
N VAL A 327 -18.20 -13.86 9.11
CA VAL A 327 -17.59 -14.95 8.34
C VAL A 327 -16.33 -15.39 9.07
N VAL A 328 -16.30 -16.64 9.53
CA VAL A 328 -15.18 -17.18 10.30
C VAL A 328 -14.30 -17.99 9.35
N VAL A 329 -13.13 -17.49 9.02
CA VAL A 329 -12.23 -18.09 8.03
C VAL A 329 -11.19 -18.95 8.72
N ARG A 330 -11.14 -20.23 8.33
CA ARG A 330 -10.10 -21.15 8.77
C ARG A 330 -8.77 -20.82 8.09
N THR A 331 -7.70 -20.81 8.87
CA THR A 331 -6.33 -20.69 8.36
C THR A 331 -5.57 -22.01 8.45
N GLU A 332 -4.55 -22.18 7.62
CA GLU A 332 -3.72 -23.39 7.58
C GLU A 332 -2.68 -23.44 8.71
N LYS A 333 -2.15 -22.27 9.08
CA LYS A 333 -1.11 -22.10 10.10
C LYS A 333 -1.33 -20.79 10.87
N ASN A 334 -0.86 -20.76 12.12
CA ASN A 334 -0.80 -19.54 12.91
C ASN A 334 0.21 -18.57 12.29
N SER A 335 -0.30 -17.56 11.57
CA SER A 335 0.52 -16.52 10.93
C SER A 335 -0.17 -15.17 11.03
N LEU A 336 0.57 -14.12 11.37
CA LEU A 336 0.04 -12.76 11.37
C LEU A 336 -0.24 -12.24 9.95
N ASN A 337 0.37 -12.83 8.92
CA ASN A 337 0.14 -12.48 7.52
C ASN A 337 -1.31 -12.78 7.08
N ASN A 338 -2.01 -13.72 7.74
CA ASN A 338 -3.34 -14.19 7.34
C ASN A 338 -4.40 -13.08 7.35
N ARG A 339 -4.22 -12.01 8.15
CA ARG A 339 -5.13 -10.86 8.19
C ARG A 339 -5.05 -9.97 6.93
N PHE A 340 -4.00 -10.11 6.13
CA PHE A 340 -3.79 -9.34 4.91
C PHE A 340 -4.00 -10.14 3.63
N LEU A 341 -4.41 -11.40 3.75
CA LEU A 341 -4.80 -12.18 2.58
C LEU A 341 -6.02 -11.52 1.90
N PRO A 342 -6.05 -11.46 0.56
CA PRO A 342 -7.17 -10.90 -0.18
C PRO A 342 -8.32 -11.92 -0.23
N TRP A 343 -8.93 -12.18 0.92
CA TRP A 343 -10.06 -13.08 1.05
C TRP A 343 -11.20 -12.67 0.11
N ASP A 344 -11.76 -13.65 -0.60
CA ASP A 344 -12.94 -13.47 -1.47
C ASP A 344 -14.18 -12.98 -0.67
N ALA A 345 -14.27 -13.34 0.62
CA ALA A 345 -15.30 -12.84 1.53
C ALA A 345 -15.28 -11.30 1.71
N VAL A 346 -14.14 -10.63 1.50
CA VAL A 346 -14.00 -9.18 1.66
C VAL A 346 -14.45 -8.47 0.37
N GLU A 347 -15.70 -8.06 0.30
CA GLU A 347 -16.29 -7.47 -0.92
C GLU A 347 -16.26 -5.93 -0.94
N THR A 348 -15.54 -5.31 -0.01
CA THR A 348 -15.43 -3.85 0.11
C THR A 348 -14.05 -3.33 -0.25
N GLU A 349 -13.98 -2.11 -0.80
CA GLU A 349 -12.70 -1.42 -1.05
C GLU A 349 -11.95 -1.12 0.25
N ALA A 350 -12.67 -0.83 1.33
CA ALA A 350 -12.13 -0.40 2.61
C ALA A 350 -12.09 -1.56 3.61
N ILE A 351 -10.91 -1.86 4.14
CA ILE A 351 -10.73 -2.83 5.22
C ILE A 351 -10.40 -2.08 6.50
N LEU A 352 -11.20 -2.28 7.54
CA LEU A 352 -10.80 -1.97 8.92
C LEU A 352 -10.11 -3.20 9.49
N SER A 353 -8.80 -3.20 9.53
CA SER A 353 -8.04 -4.20 10.27
C SER A 353 -7.97 -3.78 11.73
N ILE A 354 -8.41 -4.66 12.61
CA ILE A 354 -8.46 -4.42 14.05
C ILE A 354 -8.02 -5.67 14.82
N ASP A 355 -7.25 -5.49 15.88
CA ASP A 355 -6.86 -6.59 16.78
C ASP A 355 -8.06 -7.01 17.63
N ASP A 356 -8.12 -8.28 18.02
CA ASP A 356 -9.23 -8.84 18.79
C ASP A 356 -9.38 -8.22 20.20
N ASP A 357 -8.39 -7.47 20.67
CA ASP A 357 -8.36 -6.77 21.96
C ASP A 357 -8.41 -5.22 21.84
N ALA A 358 -8.54 -4.69 20.63
CA ALA A 358 -8.54 -3.25 20.40
C ALA A 358 -9.93 -2.64 20.63
N HIS A 359 -9.98 -1.65 21.52
CA HIS A 359 -11.21 -1.00 21.94
C HIS A 359 -11.39 0.37 21.28
N LEU A 360 -12.27 0.43 20.28
CA LEU A 360 -12.67 1.65 19.58
C LEU A 360 -14.15 1.94 19.76
N ARG A 361 -14.51 3.21 19.96
CA ARG A 361 -15.90 3.65 19.90
C ARG A 361 -16.38 3.78 18.44
N HIS A 362 -17.69 3.68 18.21
CA HIS A 362 -18.24 3.85 16.86
C HIS A 362 -17.91 5.21 16.26
N ASP A 363 -17.94 6.29 17.04
CA ASP A 363 -17.58 7.63 16.57
C ASP A 363 -16.11 7.71 16.11
N GLU A 364 -15.19 7.01 16.79
CA GLU A 364 -13.78 6.86 16.40
C GLU A 364 -13.64 6.09 15.09
N ILE A 365 -14.31 4.94 14.96
CA ILE A 365 -14.29 4.12 13.73
C ILE A 365 -14.83 4.93 12.55
N MET A 366 -15.97 5.59 12.75
CA MET A 366 -16.64 6.37 11.71
C MET A 366 -15.82 7.57 11.28
N PHE A 367 -15.14 8.24 12.21
CA PHE A 367 -14.20 9.29 11.88
C PHE A 367 -13.03 8.74 11.04
N GLY A 368 -12.42 7.63 11.46
CA GLY A 368 -11.34 6.97 10.71
C GLY A 368 -11.76 6.59 9.28
N PHE A 369 -12.94 6.00 9.12
CA PHE A 369 -13.50 5.65 7.81
C PHE A 369 -13.68 6.90 6.93
N ARG A 370 -14.23 7.99 7.48
CA ARG A 370 -14.41 9.26 6.74
C ARG A 370 -13.08 9.83 6.26
N VAL A 371 -12.05 9.84 7.11
CA VAL A 371 -10.71 10.30 6.73
C VAL A 371 -10.10 9.39 5.66
N TRP A 372 -10.30 8.06 5.76
CA TRP A 372 -9.83 7.12 4.75
C TRP A 372 -10.48 7.34 3.38
N ARG A 373 -11.77 7.68 3.32
CA ARG A 373 -12.47 7.96 2.05
C ARG A 373 -11.86 9.13 1.27
N GLU A 374 -11.23 10.08 1.96
CA GLU A 374 -10.48 11.21 1.37
C GLU A 374 -9.02 10.88 1.05
N ALA A 375 -8.51 9.76 1.57
CA ALA A 375 -7.11 9.35 1.47
C ALA A 375 -6.94 7.85 1.22
N ARG A 376 -7.70 7.30 0.26
CA ARG A 376 -7.76 5.86 -0.05
C ARG A 376 -6.41 5.21 -0.33
N ASP A 377 -5.47 6.00 -0.83
CA ASP A 377 -4.12 5.55 -1.16
C ASP A 377 -3.22 5.39 0.07
N ARG A 378 -3.66 5.74 1.28
CA ARG A 378 -2.86 5.67 2.50
C ARG A 378 -3.49 4.79 3.58
N ILE A 379 -2.65 4.34 4.51
CA ILE A 379 -3.11 3.75 5.77
C ILE A 379 -3.61 4.89 6.65
N VAL A 380 -4.83 4.76 7.17
CA VAL A 380 -5.46 5.73 8.08
C VAL A 380 -5.84 5.02 9.37
N GLY A 381 -5.30 5.42 10.51
CA GLY A 381 -5.57 4.70 11.74
C GLY A 381 -5.07 5.39 13.00
N PHE A 382 -5.12 4.68 14.11
CA PHE A 382 -5.05 5.30 15.43
C PHE A 382 -3.64 5.25 16.04
N PRO A 383 -3.01 4.08 16.27
CA PRO A 383 -1.71 4.01 16.96
C PRO A 383 -0.58 4.47 16.03
N GLY A 384 0.04 5.60 16.36
CA GLY A 384 1.18 6.14 15.62
C GLY A 384 2.50 5.62 16.17
N ARG A 385 3.45 5.28 15.29
CA ARG A 385 4.81 4.85 15.62
C ARG A 385 5.80 5.47 14.66
N TYR A 386 7.10 5.41 14.99
CA TYR A 386 8.13 5.95 14.11
C TYR A 386 9.36 5.05 14.06
N HIS A 387 10.14 5.21 12.99
CA HIS A 387 11.50 4.73 12.90
C HIS A 387 12.46 5.86 13.27
N ALA A 388 13.67 5.56 13.72
CA ALA A 388 14.71 6.54 13.98
C ALA A 388 16.08 5.98 13.58
N TRP A 389 16.98 6.83 13.09
CA TRP A 389 18.36 6.40 12.78
C TRP A 389 19.22 6.49 14.04
N ASP A 390 19.87 5.38 14.40
CA ASP A 390 20.91 5.35 15.41
C ASP A 390 22.28 5.50 14.76
N VAL A 391 22.91 6.66 14.97
CA VAL A 391 24.22 6.99 14.43
C VAL A 391 25.32 6.09 15.01
N ASN A 392 25.20 5.68 16.27
CA ASN A 392 26.25 4.90 16.94
C ASN A 392 26.32 3.47 16.39
N HIS A 393 25.16 2.87 16.12
CA HIS A 393 25.06 1.51 15.61
C HIS A 393 24.83 1.46 14.09
N GLN A 394 24.73 2.61 13.42
CA GLN A 394 24.42 2.73 11.99
C GLN A 394 23.23 1.87 11.56
N SER A 395 22.15 1.94 12.34
CA SER A 395 20.97 1.10 12.13
C SER A 395 19.68 1.85 12.40
N TRP A 396 18.57 1.34 11.85
CA TRP A 396 17.25 1.88 12.10
C TRP A 396 16.63 1.23 13.35
N LEU A 397 16.03 2.06 14.22
CA LEU A 397 15.32 1.62 15.40
C LEU A 397 13.82 1.87 15.24
N TYR A 398 13.02 0.96 15.78
CA TYR A 398 11.58 1.15 15.96
C TYR A 398 11.33 1.89 17.28
N ASN A 399 10.40 2.83 17.30
CA ASN A 399 10.06 3.56 18.52
C ASN A 399 8.55 3.73 18.70
N SER A 400 8.09 3.48 19.92
CA SER A 400 6.70 3.57 20.34
C SER A 400 6.37 4.73 21.27
N ASN A 401 7.36 5.54 21.62
CA ASN A 401 7.18 6.68 22.49
C ASN A 401 6.34 7.77 21.81
N TYR A 402 5.77 8.65 22.62
CA TYR A 402 5.09 9.84 22.14
C TYR A 402 6.09 10.76 21.45
N SER A 403 5.80 11.13 20.21
CA SER A 403 6.65 11.99 19.38
C SER A 403 5.78 12.99 18.61
N CYS A 404 6.40 14.10 18.18
CA CYS A 404 5.78 15.03 17.25
C CYS A 404 5.79 14.49 15.81
N GLU A 405 6.57 13.44 15.55
CA GLU A 405 6.71 12.79 14.26
C GLU A 405 6.29 11.33 14.35
N LEU A 406 5.65 10.85 13.30
CA LEU A 406 5.34 9.44 13.08
C LEU A 406 5.73 9.06 11.66
N SER A 407 5.97 7.78 11.42
CA SER A 407 6.20 7.23 10.09
C SER A 407 5.38 5.98 9.80
N MET A 408 4.66 5.49 10.80
CA MET A 408 3.88 4.26 10.76
C MET A 408 2.58 4.45 11.52
N VAL A 409 1.53 3.80 11.05
CA VAL A 409 0.28 3.59 11.77
C VAL A 409 0.04 2.09 11.88
N LEU A 410 -0.13 1.57 13.09
CA LEU A 410 -0.26 0.12 13.30
C LEU A 410 -1.61 -0.39 12.80
N THR A 411 -1.57 -1.46 12.03
CA THR A 411 -2.73 -2.09 11.38
C THR A 411 -3.63 -2.85 12.34
N GLY A 412 -3.26 -2.94 13.61
CA GLY A 412 -4.14 -3.42 14.68
C GLY A 412 -5.31 -2.49 15.00
N ALA A 413 -5.34 -1.30 14.40
CA ALA A 413 -6.53 -0.46 14.30
C ALA A 413 -6.32 0.57 13.18
N ALA A 414 -6.52 0.15 11.94
CA ALA A 414 -6.39 1.05 10.79
C ALA A 414 -7.26 0.62 9.60
N PHE A 415 -7.70 1.63 8.86
CA PHE A 415 -8.27 1.50 7.54
C PHE A 415 -7.17 1.48 6.47
N PHE A 416 -7.29 0.55 5.54
CA PHE A 416 -6.51 0.54 4.30
C PHE A 416 -7.34 -0.03 3.15
N HIS A 417 -6.90 0.21 1.92
CA HIS A 417 -7.60 -0.25 0.72
C HIS A 417 -7.30 -1.73 0.43
N LYS A 418 -8.31 -2.56 0.10
CA LYS A 418 -8.14 -4.01 -0.22
C LYS A 418 -7.10 -4.25 -1.32
N TYR A 419 -6.89 -3.31 -2.23
CA TYR A 419 -5.75 -3.30 -3.17
C TYR A 419 -4.39 -3.66 -2.52
N TYR A 420 -4.11 -3.13 -1.33
CA TYR A 420 -2.87 -3.41 -0.62
C TYR A 420 -2.79 -4.82 -0.03
N ALA A 421 -3.92 -5.50 0.20
CA ALA A 421 -3.95 -6.92 0.55
C ALA A 421 -3.34 -7.77 -0.57
N TYR A 422 -3.74 -7.54 -1.83
CA TYR A 422 -3.15 -8.23 -2.98
C TYR A 422 -1.65 -7.93 -3.13
N LEU A 423 -1.26 -6.67 -2.97
CA LEU A 423 0.15 -6.30 -3.08
C LEU A 423 0.98 -6.93 -1.95
N TYR A 424 0.44 -7.01 -0.74
CA TYR A 424 1.09 -7.67 0.39
C TYR A 424 1.28 -9.16 0.11
N SER A 425 0.25 -9.84 -0.37
CA SER A 425 0.29 -11.30 -0.58
C SER A 425 1.11 -11.71 -1.79
N TYR A 426 1.00 -10.99 -2.91
CA TYR A 426 1.52 -11.48 -4.20
C TYR A 426 2.65 -10.65 -4.80
N VAL A 427 2.88 -9.43 -4.32
CA VAL A 427 3.90 -8.52 -4.89
C VAL A 427 5.04 -8.26 -3.93
N MET A 428 4.76 -8.16 -2.63
CA MET A 428 5.78 -8.03 -1.61
C MET A 428 6.73 -9.24 -1.66
N PRO A 429 8.07 -9.01 -1.59
CA PRO A 429 9.03 -10.09 -1.56
C PRO A 429 8.71 -11.12 -0.48
N GLN A 430 8.66 -12.40 -0.86
CA GLN A 430 8.33 -13.51 0.05
C GLN A 430 9.19 -13.50 1.32
N ALA A 431 10.48 -13.15 1.20
CA ALA A 431 11.40 -13.04 2.33
C ALA A 431 10.92 -12.08 3.45
N ILE A 432 10.16 -11.04 3.13
CA ILE A 432 9.56 -10.15 4.15
C ILE A 432 8.46 -10.88 4.91
N ARG A 433 7.56 -11.57 4.20
CA ARG A 433 6.48 -12.35 4.81
C ARG A 433 7.01 -13.55 5.61
N ASP A 434 8.09 -14.17 5.15
CA ASP A 434 8.78 -15.25 5.88
C ASP A 434 9.37 -14.75 7.20
N MET A 435 9.96 -13.56 7.22
CA MET A 435 10.47 -12.96 8.46
C MET A 435 9.35 -12.61 9.44
N VAL A 436 8.19 -12.15 8.93
CA VAL A 436 6.98 -11.93 9.75
C VAL A 436 6.51 -13.24 10.38
N ASP A 437 6.54 -14.35 9.64
CA ASP A 437 6.20 -15.67 10.16
C ASP A 437 7.25 -16.18 11.18
N GLU A 438 8.54 -15.93 10.94
CA GLU A 438 9.63 -16.35 11.83
C GLU A 438 9.54 -15.67 13.19
N TYR A 439 9.23 -14.37 13.23
CA TYR A 439 9.15 -13.62 14.48
C TYR A 439 7.73 -13.51 15.05
N ILE A 440 6.69 -13.90 14.29
CA ILE A 440 5.28 -13.66 14.65
C ILE A 440 5.10 -12.18 15.08
N ASN A 441 5.65 -11.27 14.27
CA ASN A 441 5.73 -9.85 14.56
C ASN A 441 5.92 -9.06 13.25
N CYS A 442 5.84 -7.73 13.32
CA CYS A 442 6.22 -6.81 12.23
C CYS A 442 5.35 -6.83 10.96
N GLU A 443 4.21 -7.51 10.94
CA GLU A 443 3.28 -7.50 9.81
C GLU A 443 2.74 -6.09 9.54
N ASP A 444 2.52 -5.32 10.61
CA ASP A 444 2.12 -3.92 10.57
C ASP A 444 3.20 -3.01 9.95
N ILE A 445 4.47 -3.23 10.33
CA ILE A 445 5.64 -2.54 9.76
C ILE A 445 5.75 -2.90 8.28
N ALA A 446 5.61 -4.16 7.91
CA ALA A 446 5.68 -4.62 6.53
C ALA A 446 4.61 -3.95 5.66
N MET A 447 3.36 -3.84 6.16
CA MET A 447 2.28 -3.13 5.47
C MET A 447 2.60 -1.63 5.31
N ASN A 448 3.13 -0.96 6.34
CA ASN A 448 3.53 0.45 6.23
C ASN A 448 4.68 0.66 5.23
N PHE A 449 5.65 -0.26 5.21
CA PHE A 449 6.74 -0.26 4.21
C PHE A 449 6.18 -0.38 2.80
N LEU A 450 5.26 -1.32 2.56
CA LEU A 450 4.61 -1.53 1.27
C LEU A 450 3.86 -0.28 0.80
N VAL A 451 2.93 0.24 1.61
CA VAL A 451 2.12 1.39 1.21
C VAL A 451 2.98 2.63 0.99
N SER A 452 4.00 2.87 1.84
CA SER A 452 4.94 3.98 1.67
C SER A 452 5.85 3.80 0.45
N HIS A 453 6.23 2.57 0.12
CA HIS A 453 7.00 2.25 -1.08
C HIS A 453 6.20 2.56 -2.35
N ILE A 454 4.94 2.11 -2.41
CA ILE A 454 4.06 2.26 -3.57
C ILE A 454 3.62 3.71 -3.78
N THR A 455 3.19 4.39 -2.71
CA THR A 455 2.58 5.73 -2.83
C THR A 455 3.55 6.89 -2.67
N ARG A 456 4.69 6.64 -2.00
CA ARG A 456 5.62 7.68 -1.54
C ARG A 456 4.95 8.73 -0.66
N LYS A 457 3.97 8.30 0.14
CA LYS A 457 3.31 9.13 1.14
C LYS A 457 3.39 8.48 2.52
N PRO A 458 3.50 9.27 3.60
CA PRO A 458 3.39 8.76 4.96
C PRO A 458 1.92 8.38 5.28
N PRO A 459 1.68 7.55 6.32
CA PRO A 459 0.34 7.24 6.78
C PRO A 459 -0.36 8.45 7.42
N ILE A 460 -1.65 8.34 7.70
CA ILE A 460 -2.43 9.37 8.41
C ILE A 460 -2.84 8.87 9.79
N LYS A 461 -2.41 9.60 10.81
CA LYS A 461 -2.88 9.40 12.18
C LYS A 461 -4.20 10.13 12.40
N VAL A 462 -5.17 9.44 12.98
CA VAL A 462 -6.41 10.03 13.49
C VAL A 462 -6.46 9.99 15.01
N THR A 463 -7.10 11.00 15.61
CA THR A 463 -7.38 11.11 17.05
C THR A 463 -6.15 11.07 17.97
N SER A 464 -6.37 11.24 19.27
CA SER A 464 -5.30 11.23 20.28
C SER A 464 -4.88 9.83 20.73
N ARG A 465 -5.46 8.73 20.21
CA ARG A 465 -5.13 7.36 20.62
C ARG A 465 -3.73 6.99 20.17
N TRP A 466 -2.82 6.65 21.09
CA TRP A 466 -1.47 6.20 20.74
C TRP A 466 -1.24 4.71 20.92
N THR A 467 -1.96 4.07 21.86
CA THR A 467 -1.87 2.65 22.16
C THR A 467 -3.23 2.19 22.70
N PHE A 468 -3.63 0.97 22.38
CA PHE A 468 -4.77 0.31 23.02
C PHE A 468 -4.26 -0.54 24.17
N ARG A 469 -4.90 -0.44 25.34
CA ARG A 469 -4.63 -1.34 26.47
C ARG A 469 -5.69 -2.43 26.44
N CYS A 470 -5.28 -3.68 26.59
CA CYS A 470 -6.20 -4.79 26.81
C CYS A 470 -6.28 -5.08 28.33
N PRO A 471 -7.39 -4.71 29.02
CA PRO A 471 -7.52 -4.95 30.46
C PRO A 471 -7.67 -6.43 30.83
N GLY A 472 -8.11 -7.28 29.89
CA GLY A 472 -8.40 -8.70 30.09
C GLY A 472 -7.36 -9.67 29.52
N CYS A 473 -6.24 -9.18 28.97
CA CYS A 473 -5.23 -10.03 28.36
C CYS A 473 -4.12 -10.32 29.38
N PRO A 474 -3.97 -11.58 29.88
CA PRO A 474 -2.93 -11.92 30.85
C PRO A 474 -1.52 -11.84 30.26
N GLN A 475 -1.37 -12.05 28.95
CA GLN A 475 -0.14 -11.87 28.17
C GLN A 475 -0.48 -11.26 26.80
N ALA A 476 0.27 -10.23 26.39
CA ALA A 476 0.21 -9.66 25.05
C ALA A 476 1.60 -9.73 24.43
N LEU A 477 1.68 -9.89 23.11
CA LEU A 477 2.95 -10.00 22.37
C LEU A 477 3.89 -8.80 22.64
N SER A 478 3.33 -7.62 22.90
CA SER A 478 4.10 -6.41 23.21
C SER A 478 4.69 -6.37 24.62
N HIS A 479 4.30 -7.29 25.52
CA HIS A 479 4.85 -7.40 26.87
C HIS A 479 6.14 -8.22 26.93
N ASP A 480 6.50 -8.91 25.84
CA ASP A 480 7.79 -9.59 25.74
C ASP A 480 8.94 -8.58 25.61
N ASP A 481 10.02 -8.79 26.37
CA ASP A 481 11.23 -7.97 26.33
C ASP A 481 11.90 -8.00 24.94
N SER A 482 11.74 -9.09 24.17
CA SER A 482 12.29 -9.21 22.81
C SER A 482 11.53 -8.38 21.77
N HIS A 483 10.28 -8.00 22.05
CA HIS A 483 9.34 -7.45 21.07
C HIS A 483 9.89 -6.23 20.32
N PHE A 484 10.50 -5.29 21.06
CA PHE A 484 11.08 -4.08 20.47
C PHE A 484 12.33 -4.38 19.65
N HIS A 485 13.17 -5.31 20.12
CA HIS A 485 14.40 -5.69 19.47
C HIS A 485 14.14 -6.43 18.15
N GLU A 486 13.13 -7.31 18.11
CA GLU A 486 12.64 -7.95 16.89
C GLU A 486 12.14 -6.91 15.87
N ARG A 487 11.37 -5.91 16.32
CA ARG A 487 10.92 -4.83 15.43
C ARG A 487 12.08 -4.00 14.86
N HIS A 488 13.17 -3.79 15.62
CA HIS A 488 14.38 -3.17 15.08
C HIS A 488 14.99 -4.03 13.97
N LYS A 489 15.09 -5.35 14.20
CA LYS A 489 15.60 -6.30 13.20
C LYS A 489 14.76 -6.30 11.94
N CYS A 490 13.43 -6.33 12.07
CA CYS A 490 12.49 -6.27 10.94
C CYS A 490 12.73 -5.03 10.08
N ILE A 491 12.79 -3.83 10.68
CA ILE A 491 13.01 -2.59 9.93
C ILE A 491 14.33 -2.66 9.15
N ASN A 492 15.44 -3.07 9.77
CA ASN A 492 16.73 -3.14 9.09
C ASN A 492 16.74 -4.19 7.97
N PHE A 493 16.10 -5.34 8.18
CA PHE A 493 15.96 -6.36 7.14
C PHE A 493 15.11 -5.86 5.97
N PHE A 494 13.96 -5.24 6.24
CA PHE A 494 13.10 -4.69 5.19
C PHE A 494 13.82 -3.62 4.38
N VAL A 495 14.58 -2.73 5.03
CA VAL A 495 15.43 -1.74 4.35
C VAL A 495 16.43 -2.41 3.42
N LYS A 496 17.04 -3.52 3.84
CA LYS A 496 17.98 -4.28 3.01
C LYS A 496 17.28 -4.89 1.78
N VAL A 497 16.10 -5.49 1.98
CA VAL A 497 15.30 -6.09 0.88
C VAL A 497 14.86 -5.02 -0.13
N TYR A 498 14.26 -3.92 0.35
CA TYR A 498 13.86 -2.80 -0.51
C TYR A 498 15.05 -2.00 -1.06
N GLY A 499 16.24 -2.11 -0.45
CA GLY A 499 17.46 -1.37 -0.77
C GLY A 499 17.46 0.10 -0.34
N TYR A 500 16.44 0.56 0.38
CA TYR A 500 16.35 1.91 0.95
C TYR A 500 15.28 1.93 2.05
N MET A 501 15.19 3.04 2.81
CA MET A 501 14.11 3.27 3.78
C MET A 501 12.86 3.82 3.08
N PRO A 502 11.77 3.04 2.91
CA PRO A 502 10.59 3.51 2.21
C PRO A 502 9.70 4.40 3.07
N LEU A 503 9.73 4.23 4.40
CA LEU A 503 8.93 4.99 5.35
C LEU A 503 9.26 6.48 5.28
N LEU A 504 8.23 7.30 5.43
CA LEU A 504 8.34 8.76 5.44
C LEU A 504 7.80 9.30 6.74
N TYR A 505 8.45 10.32 7.29
CA TYR A 505 7.95 11.01 8.47
C TYR A 505 6.75 11.89 8.12
N THR A 506 5.89 12.08 9.10
CA THR A 506 4.80 13.05 9.09
C THR A 506 4.56 13.58 10.49
N GLN A 507 4.24 14.86 10.57
CA GLN A 507 3.78 15.52 11.79
C GLN A 507 2.26 15.72 11.75
N PHE A 508 1.59 15.12 10.77
CA PHE A 508 0.19 15.34 10.46
C PHE A 508 -0.71 14.41 11.29
N ARG A 509 -1.65 15.02 12.02
CA ARG A 509 -2.76 14.34 12.68
C ARG A 509 -4.07 15.00 12.24
N VAL A 510 -5.07 14.18 11.92
CA VAL A 510 -6.41 14.65 11.59
C VAL A 510 -7.32 14.51 12.79
N ASP A 511 -7.98 15.61 13.15
CA ASP A 511 -9.09 15.69 14.10
C ASP A 511 -10.30 16.28 13.33
N SER A 512 -11.52 16.16 13.87
CA SER A 512 -12.69 16.70 13.17
C SER A 512 -12.65 18.24 13.13
N VAL A 513 -13.27 18.85 12.11
CA VAL A 513 -13.21 20.31 11.88
C VAL A 513 -13.66 21.12 13.10
N LEU A 514 -14.60 20.59 13.89
CA LEU A 514 -15.14 21.26 15.08
C LEU A 514 -14.54 20.71 16.39
N PHE A 515 -13.45 19.95 16.30
CA PHE A 515 -12.71 19.46 17.45
C PHE A 515 -12.25 20.62 18.32
N LYS A 516 -12.44 20.49 19.64
CA LYS A 516 -12.17 21.55 20.64
C LYS A 516 -12.80 22.93 20.37
N THR A 517 -13.69 23.05 19.39
CA THR A 517 -14.43 24.28 19.10
C THR A 517 -15.66 24.35 20.01
N ARG A 518 -15.91 25.50 20.64
CA ARG A 518 -17.16 25.73 21.39
C ARG A 518 -18.23 26.22 20.42
N LEU A 519 -19.37 25.56 20.41
CA LEU A 519 -20.53 25.99 19.62
C LEU A 519 -21.59 26.61 20.54
N PRO A 520 -22.44 27.52 20.01
CA PRO A 520 -23.67 27.95 20.68
C PRO A 520 -24.58 26.77 21.05
N HIS A 521 -25.45 26.96 22.06
CA HIS A 521 -26.31 25.90 22.60
C HIS A 521 -27.34 25.35 21.59
N ASP A 522 -27.66 26.08 20.52
CA ASP A 522 -28.57 25.67 19.44
C ASP A 522 -27.86 24.86 18.33
N LYS A 523 -26.55 24.59 18.47
CA LYS A 523 -25.74 23.89 17.47
C LYS A 523 -25.13 22.62 18.04
N THR A 524 -24.95 21.64 17.16
CA THR A 524 -24.41 20.33 17.50
C THR A 524 -23.21 20.00 16.62
N LYS A 525 -22.24 19.26 17.15
CA LYS A 525 -21.07 18.80 16.39
C LYS A 525 -21.36 17.49 15.69
N CYS A 526 -20.67 17.22 14.58
CA CYS A 526 -20.68 15.89 13.95
C CYS A 526 -20.03 14.83 14.85
N PHE A 527 -19.01 15.22 15.62
CA PHE A 527 -18.36 14.37 16.63
C PHE A 527 -18.27 15.14 17.95
N LYS A 528 -18.72 14.53 19.06
CA LYS A 528 -18.68 15.16 20.39
C LYS A 528 -17.24 15.28 20.91
N PHE A 529 -16.44 14.22 20.72
CA PHE A 529 -15.14 14.05 21.35
C PHE A 529 -13.94 14.01 20.39
N ILE A 530 -14.16 14.23 19.09
CA ILE A 530 -13.16 14.03 18.01
C ILE A 530 -13.09 15.22 17.06
#